data_AF-I4AEK7-F1
#
_entry.id   AF-I4AEK7-F1
#
_cell.length_a   1.000
_cell.length_b   1.000
_cell.length_c   1.000
_cell.angle_alpha   90.00
_cell.angle_beta   90.00
_cell.angle_gamma   90.00
#
_symmetry.space_group_name_H-M   'P 1'
#
loop_
_entity.id
_entity.type
_entity.pdbx_description
1 polymer ?
#
loop_
_entity_poly.entity_id
_entity_poly.type
_entity_poly.pdbx_seq_one_letter_code
_entity_poly.pdbx_strand_id
1 'polypeptide(L)'
;MYERFTIILSNWCNLRCPFCLQNATVNNGKEISAESLISFFESGKVAPKVFKLTGGEPLSPQVYEKTKKIVEYAISKGIRTQLNTNGTYKFTGDFDKELLNFQVSLDGLKEKHESLRGNGTFEKTVNFIKRVTKTGYKVNIMQVLQEETTRDEVEEFINFSVNEFNIHPKFQRMAPSGRASGNKEVINIDYDMDEFIENKGCSCRGVKYKCTTPEGKSTQIGIDQHGNIIPCPLLGKYKFGTIFNFNEFKIRQEISRKLKGCTCCYPDGYKGEVSFGHI
;
A
#
# COMPACT_ATOMS: atom_id res chain seq x y z
N MET A 1 -15.36 -8.38 -13.85
CA MET A 1 -15.63 -7.42 -12.76
C MET A 1 -14.35 -7.19 -11.97
N TYR A 2 -14.18 -6.00 -11.40
CA TYR A 2 -13.12 -5.79 -10.40
C TYR A 2 -13.43 -6.59 -9.14
N GLU A 3 -12.42 -7.30 -8.63
CA GLU A 3 -12.55 -8.18 -7.46
C GLU A 3 -11.67 -7.74 -6.30
N ARG A 4 -10.63 -6.93 -6.57
CA ARG A 4 -9.65 -6.48 -5.57
C ARG A 4 -9.65 -4.97 -5.49
N PHE A 5 -9.96 -4.42 -4.33
CA PHE A 5 -10.02 -2.98 -4.11
C PHE A 5 -8.94 -2.55 -3.14
N THR A 6 -8.07 -1.63 -3.56
CA THR A 6 -7.16 -0.92 -2.65
C THR A 6 -7.79 0.40 -2.25
N ILE A 7 -8.14 0.55 -0.98
CA ILE A 7 -8.91 1.67 -0.48
C ILE A 7 -7.99 2.53 0.40
N ILE A 8 -7.73 3.76 -0.03
CA ILE A 8 -7.03 4.77 0.77
C ILE A 8 -8.08 5.39 1.69
N LEU A 9 -8.13 4.95 2.93
CA LEU A 9 -9.15 5.34 3.91
C LEU A 9 -9.02 6.80 4.31
N SER A 10 -7.80 7.33 4.37
CA SER A 10 -7.52 8.70 4.76
C SER A 10 -6.13 9.10 4.32
N ASN A 11 -5.88 10.40 4.16
CA ASN A 11 -4.55 10.95 4.00
C ASN A 11 -3.90 11.30 5.36
N TRP A 12 -4.61 11.11 6.48
CA TRP A 12 -4.09 11.45 7.81
C TRP A 12 -2.94 10.52 8.16
N CYS A 13 -1.76 11.05 8.49
CA CYS A 13 -0.66 10.25 9.03
C CYS A 13 0.11 11.00 10.10
N ASN A 14 0.54 10.28 11.14
CA ASN A 14 1.43 10.79 12.17
C ASN A 14 2.90 10.86 11.71
N LEU A 15 3.27 10.22 10.60
CA LEU A 15 4.65 10.16 10.09
C LEU A 15 4.82 10.96 8.79
N ARG A 16 6.07 11.32 8.48
CA ARG A 16 6.45 12.09 7.27
C ARG A 16 7.53 11.40 6.42
N CYS A 17 7.44 10.08 6.26
CA CYS A 17 8.45 9.28 5.55
C CYS A 17 8.75 9.84 4.14
N PRO A 18 10.02 9.94 3.72
CA PRO A 18 10.41 10.61 2.46
C PRO A 18 9.92 9.87 1.21
N PHE A 19 9.73 8.55 1.28
CA PHE A 19 9.22 7.69 0.19
C PHE A 19 7.69 7.51 0.19
N CYS A 20 6.95 8.30 0.97
CA CYS A 20 5.50 8.11 1.08
C CYS A 20 4.80 8.38 -0.25
N LEU A 21 4.19 7.32 -0.78
CA LEU A 21 3.47 7.35 -2.04
C LEU A 21 2.24 8.27 -2.03
N GLN A 22 1.54 8.35 -0.90
CA GLN A 22 0.32 9.15 -0.78
C GLN A 22 0.60 10.64 -0.54
N ASN A 23 1.85 11.00 -0.23
CA ASN A 23 2.17 12.29 0.35
C ASN A 23 1.24 12.63 1.55
N ALA A 24 1.07 11.64 2.43
CA ALA A 24 0.18 11.74 3.59
C ALA A 24 0.64 12.85 4.55
N THR A 25 -0.33 13.59 5.10
CA THR A 25 -0.06 14.68 6.04
C THR A 25 -1.01 14.62 7.22
N VAL A 26 -0.83 15.49 8.22
CA VAL A 26 -1.76 15.61 9.35
C VAL A 26 -3.01 16.43 9.02
N ASN A 27 -2.99 17.17 7.90
CA ASN A 27 -4.08 18.01 7.48
C ASN A 27 -4.89 17.31 6.39
N ASN A 28 -6.16 17.08 6.69
CA ASN A 28 -7.08 16.46 5.75
C ASN A 28 -8.19 17.46 5.43
N GLY A 29 -8.41 17.66 4.14
CA GLY A 29 -9.67 18.22 3.68
C GLY A 29 -10.83 17.24 3.92
N LYS A 30 -11.96 17.51 3.26
CA LYS A 30 -13.13 16.63 3.34
C LYS A 30 -12.83 15.27 2.67
N GLU A 31 -12.90 14.20 3.45
CA GLU A 31 -12.75 12.82 2.99
C GLU A 31 -14.11 12.13 2.91
N ILE A 32 -14.18 11.05 2.14
CA ILE A 32 -15.40 10.26 2.00
C ILE A 32 -15.72 9.51 3.30
N SER A 33 -17.00 9.32 3.61
CA SER A 33 -17.39 8.58 4.82
C SER A 33 -17.28 7.06 4.64
N ALA A 34 -17.31 6.30 5.74
CA ALA A 34 -17.41 4.83 5.67
C ALA A 34 -18.71 4.40 4.99
N GLU A 35 -19.80 5.08 5.32
CA GLU A 35 -21.16 4.79 4.84
C GLU A 35 -21.24 4.95 3.32
N SER A 36 -20.65 6.01 2.75
CA SER A 36 -20.60 6.19 1.31
C SER A 36 -19.85 5.07 0.59
N LEU A 37 -18.74 4.60 1.17
CA LEU A 37 -17.97 3.47 0.63
C LEU A 37 -18.76 2.16 0.72
N ILE A 38 -19.40 1.91 1.87
CA ILE A 38 -20.24 0.72 2.09
C ILE A 38 -21.41 0.71 1.10
N SER A 39 -22.15 1.81 0.96
CA SER A 39 -23.25 1.92 -0.01
C SER A 39 -22.80 1.66 -1.44
N PHE A 40 -21.57 2.06 -1.80
CA PHE A 40 -21.01 1.73 -3.11
C PHE A 40 -20.82 0.22 -3.29
N PHE A 41 -20.22 -0.48 -2.32
CA PHE A 41 -20.04 -1.92 -2.42
C PHE A 41 -21.35 -2.70 -2.32
N GLU A 42 -22.35 -2.18 -1.62
CA GLU A 42 -23.69 -2.76 -1.54
C GLU A 42 -24.55 -2.50 -2.78
N SER A 43 -24.18 -1.56 -3.65
CA SER A 43 -24.93 -1.23 -4.86
C SER A 43 -25.03 -2.36 -5.90
N GLY A 44 -24.28 -3.46 -5.72
CA GLY A 44 -24.22 -4.58 -6.66
C GLY A 44 -23.46 -4.28 -7.96
N LYS A 45 -22.93 -3.06 -8.14
CA LYS A 45 -22.12 -2.69 -9.31
C LYS A 45 -20.77 -3.40 -9.37
N VAL A 46 -20.32 -3.96 -8.25
CA VAL A 46 -19.04 -4.64 -8.07
C VAL A 46 -19.23 -5.84 -7.16
N ALA A 47 -18.36 -6.84 -7.27
CA ALA A 47 -18.36 -8.04 -6.44
C ALA A 47 -16.97 -8.21 -5.79
N PRO A 48 -16.65 -7.42 -4.74
CA PRO A 48 -15.34 -7.45 -4.12
C PRO A 48 -15.09 -8.80 -3.43
N LYS A 49 -13.90 -9.36 -3.65
CA LYS A 49 -13.39 -10.55 -2.95
C LYS A 49 -12.26 -10.20 -2.00
N VAL A 50 -11.55 -9.10 -2.28
CA VAL A 50 -10.40 -8.67 -1.47
C VAL A 50 -10.40 -7.16 -1.29
N PHE A 51 -10.25 -6.72 -0.04
CA PHE A 51 -9.90 -5.35 0.31
C PHE A 51 -8.45 -5.25 0.76
N LYS A 52 -7.76 -4.22 0.28
CA LYS A 52 -6.50 -3.73 0.83
C LYS A 52 -6.77 -2.34 1.39
N LEU A 53 -6.93 -2.27 2.70
CA LEU A 53 -7.15 -1.02 3.42
C LEU A 53 -5.80 -0.39 3.72
N THR A 54 -5.64 0.85 3.27
CA THR A 54 -4.42 1.64 3.44
C THR A 54 -4.84 3.08 3.69
N GLY A 55 -3.89 4.00 3.76
CA GLY A 55 -4.12 5.41 4.00
C GLY A 55 -2.83 6.04 4.45
N GLY A 56 -2.87 7.24 5.03
CA GLY A 56 -1.78 7.69 5.87
C GLY A 56 -1.55 6.66 6.99
N GLU A 57 -2.36 6.68 8.04
CA GLU A 57 -2.34 5.66 9.09
C GLU A 57 -3.76 5.24 9.51
N PRO A 58 -4.27 4.09 9.03
CA PRO A 58 -5.62 3.62 9.32
C PRO A 58 -5.93 3.36 10.80
N LEU A 59 -4.91 3.09 11.62
CA LEU A 59 -5.08 2.84 13.05
C LEU A 59 -4.99 4.10 13.91
N SER A 60 -4.85 5.28 13.30
CA SER A 60 -4.84 6.51 14.07
C SER A 60 -6.21 6.78 14.72
N PRO A 61 -6.25 7.44 15.89
CA PRO A 61 -7.52 7.82 16.50
C PRO A 61 -8.45 8.63 15.59
N GLN A 62 -7.89 9.39 14.64
CA GLN A 62 -8.63 10.21 13.68
C GLN A 62 -9.34 9.38 12.60
N VAL A 63 -8.86 8.16 12.32
CA VAL A 63 -9.32 7.33 11.20
C VAL A 63 -9.91 5.99 11.69
N TYR A 64 -9.58 5.57 12.92
CA TYR A 64 -9.85 4.22 13.43
C TYR A 64 -11.32 3.82 13.36
N GLU A 65 -12.25 4.71 13.70
CA GLU A 65 -13.69 4.41 13.60
C GLU A 65 -14.14 4.13 12.16
N LYS A 66 -13.62 4.90 11.19
CA LYS A 66 -13.87 4.63 9.76
C LYS A 66 -13.26 3.29 9.36
N THR A 67 -12.02 3.01 9.76
CA THR A 67 -11.33 1.75 9.49
C THR A 67 -12.12 0.56 10.05
N LYS A 68 -12.56 0.65 11.31
CA LYS A 68 -13.30 -0.39 12.01
C LYS A 68 -14.61 -0.74 11.28
N LYS A 69 -15.42 0.27 10.93
CA LYS A 69 -16.66 0.09 10.16
C LYS A 69 -16.43 -0.61 8.82
N ILE A 70 -15.37 -0.24 8.09
CA ILE A 70 -15.07 -0.86 6.78
C ILE A 70 -14.60 -2.30 6.97
N VAL A 71 -13.80 -2.58 8.00
CA VAL A 71 -13.38 -3.97 8.32
C VAL A 71 -14.59 -4.80 8.71
N GLU A 72 -15.45 -4.33 9.63
CA GLU A 72 -16.69 -5.01 10.03
C GLU A 72 -17.55 -5.39 8.83
N TYR A 73 -17.80 -4.42 7.94
CA TYR A 73 -18.51 -4.65 6.69
C TYR A 73 -17.84 -5.74 5.86
N ALA A 74 -16.54 -5.61 5.59
CA ALA A 74 -15.81 -6.53 4.72
C ALA A 74 -15.86 -7.97 5.25
N ILE A 75 -15.60 -8.15 6.56
CA ILE A 75 -15.62 -9.45 7.22
C ILE A 75 -17.03 -10.05 7.20
N SER A 76 -18.08 -9.26 7.48
CA SER A 76 -19.48 -9.73 7.41
C SER A 76 -19.91 -10.22 6.02
N LYS A 77 -19.22 -9.77 4.96
CA LYS A 77 -19.47 -10.17 3.56
C LYS A 77 -18.51 -11.26 3.08
N GLY A 78 -17.65 -11.80 3.95
CA GLY A 78 -16.63 -12.80 3.58
C GLY A 78 -15.50 -12.25 2.70
N ILE A 79 -15.31 -10.92 2.69
CA ILE A 79 -14.28 -10.25 1.90
C ILE A 79 -12.95 -10.34 2.65
N ARG A 80 -11.95 -10.98 2.03
CA ARG A 80 -10.61 -11.04 2.61
C ARG A 80 -10.01 -9.64 2.68
N THR A 81 -9.54 -9.25 3.84
CA THR A 81 -9.10 -7.89 4.11
C THR A 81 -7.65 -7.90 4.59
N GLN A 82 -6.83 -7.09 3.94
CA GLN A 82 -5.48 -6.75 4.40
C GLN A 82 -5.49 -5.32 4.90
N LEU A 83 -5.05 -5.08 6.14
CA LEU A 83 -4.87 -3.74 6.69
C LEU A 83 -3.39 -3.36 6.72
N ASN A 84 -3.04 -2.29 6.02
CA ASN A 84 -1.70 -1.73 5.99
C ASN A 84 -1.55 -0.68 7.10
N THR A 85 -0.49 -0.79 7.90
CA THR A 85 -0.20 0.15 8.99
C THR A 85 1.31 0.39 9.14
N ASN A 86 1.67 1.54 9.69
CA ASN A 86 3.02 1.85 10.15
C ASN A 86 3.33 1.23 11.52
N GLY A 87 2.33 0.68 12.22
CA GLY A 87 2.49 -0.04 13.49
C GLY A 87 2.69 0.84 14.71
N THR A 88 2.54 2.16 14.60
CA THR A 88 2.76 3.09 15.73
C THR A 88 1.55 3.25 16.65
N TYR A 89 0.36 2.87 16.19
CA TYR A 89 -0.87 2.82 16.98
C TYR A 89 -1.28 1.38 17.28
N LYS A 90 -2.05 1.21 18.36
CA LYS A 90 -2.59 -0.10 18.75
C LYS A 90 -3.77 -0.48 17.86
N PHE A 91 -3.94 -1.78 17.64
CA PHE A 91 -5.16 -2.36 17.10
C PHE A 91 -5.94 -3.01 18.25
N THR A 92 -7.23 -2.72 18.36
CA THR A 92 -8.10 -3.21 19.47
C THR A 92 -9.30 -4.02 18.98
N GLY A 93 -9.43 -4.26 17.67
CA GLY A 93 -10.51 -5.09 17.14
C GLY A 93 -10.27 -6.58 17.38
N ASP A 94 -11.36 -7.34 17.41
CA ASP A 94 -11.35 -8.81 17.35
C ASP A 94 -12.29 -9.24 16.21
N PHE A 95 -11.71 -9.39 15.04
CA PHE A 95 -12.34 -9.87 13.82
C PHE A 95 -11.86 -11.27 13.46
N ASP A 96 -12.55 -11.89 12.52
CA ASP A 96 -12.16 -13.15 11.91
C ASP A 96 -10.69 -13.13 11.41
N LYS A 97 -9.87 -14.01 11.99
CA LYS A 97 -8.41 -14.12 11.75
C LYS A 97 -8.07 -14.80 10.42
N GLU A 98 -9.02 -15.49 9.82
CA GLU A 98 -8.86 -16.08 8.48
C GLU A 98 -9.11 -15.03 7.39
N LEU A 99 -9.99 -14.07 7.66
CA LEU A 99 -10.38 -13.03 6.72
C LEU A 99 -9.56 -11.74 6.88
N LEU A 100 -9.11 -11.38 8.08
CA LEU A 100 -8.26 -10.21 8.31
C LEU A 100 -6.78 -10.57 8.49
N ASN A 101 -5.91 -9.89 7.74
CA ASN A 101 -4.47 -9.93 7.95
C ASN A 101 -3.87 -8.52 7.92
N PHE A 102 -2.61 -8.40 8.36
CA PHE A 102 -1.91 -7.13 8.45
C PHE A 102 -0.70 -7.12 7.52
N GLN A 103 -0.42 -5.94 6.95
CA GLN A 103 0.89 -5.61 6.43
C GLN A 103 1.46 -4.47 7.26
N VAL A 104 2.53 -4.75 7.99
CA VAL A 104 3.19 -3.79 8.87
C VAL A 104 4.45 -3.30 8.19
N SER A 105 4.62 -1.98 8.17
CA SER A 105 5.78 -1.37 7.52
C SER A 105 6.95 -1.28 8.51
N LEU A 106 8.04 -1.98 8.22
CA LEU A 106 9.27 -1.99 9.02
C LEU A 106 10.44 -1.91 8.05
N ASP A 107 11.00 -0.71 7.88
CA ASP A 107 12.02 -0.46 6.85
C ASP A 107 13.45 -0.63 7.37
N GLY A 108 13.81 -1.87 7.73
CA GLY A 108 15.14 -2.24 8.23
C GLY A 108 15.23 -2.29 9.76
N LEU A 109 16.47 -2.45 10.26
CA LEU A 109 16.79 -2.39 11.69
C LEU A 109 16.59 -0.98 12.24
N LYS A 110 16.70 -0.84 13.57
CA LYS A 110 16.31 0.38 14.30
C LYS A 110 16.84 1.67 13.69
N GLU A 111 18.14 1.78 13.45
CA GLU A 111 18.76 3.01 12.93
C GLU A 111 18.19 3.37 11.55
N LYS A 112 18.17 2.40 10.61
CA LYS A 112 17.61 2.61 9.28
C LYS A 112 16.12 2.94 9.33
N HIS A 113 15.34 2.18 10.08
CA HIS A 113 13.90 2.40 10.22
C HIS A 113 13.59 3.80 10.77
N GLU A 114 14.27 4.23 11.84
CA GLU A 114 14.01 5.52 12.47
C GLU A 114 14.54 6.69 11.63
N SER A 115 15.63 6.52 10.88
CA SER A 115 16.08 7.52 9.89
C SER A 115 15.02 7.79 8.83
N LEU A 116 14.23 6.77 8.48
CA LEU A 116 13.22 6.79 7.43
C LEU A 116 11.82 7.17 7.91
N ARG A 117 11.46 6.78 9.14
CA ARG A 117 10.10 6.88 9.69
C ARG A 117 9.97 7.80 10.89
N GLY A 118 11.10 8.22 11.47
CA GLY A 118 11.18 9.08 12.65
C GLY A 118 11.52 8.32 13.93
N ASN A 119 12.10 9.05 14.89
CA ASN A 119 12.59 8.48 16.15
C ASN A 119 11.49 7.81 16.99
N GLY A 120 11.84 6.70 17.66
CA GLY A 120 10.96 5.97 18.55
C GLY A 120 9.81 5.24 17.84
N THR A 121 9.92 5.01 16.52
CA THR A 121 8.93 4.27 15.74
C THR A 121 9.23 2.78 15.70
N PHE A 122 10.51 2.38 15.68
CA PHE A 122 10.92 0.98 15.55
C PHE A 122 10.32 0.10 16.65
N GLU A 123 10.54 0.45 17.92
CA GLU A 123 10.02 -0.31 19.06
C GLU A 123 8.49 -0.38 19.07
N LYS A 124 7.81 0.68 18.65
CA LYS A 124 6.33 0.68 18.58
C LYS A 124 5.86 -0.34 17.55
N THR A 125 6.49 -0.34 16.38
CA THR A 125 6.19 -1.25 15.27
C THR A 125 6.51 -2.71 15.61
N VAL A 126 7.68 -2.98 16.21
CA VAL A 126 8.05 -4.32 16.71
C VAL A 126 7.03 -4.83 17.73
N ASN A 127 6.66 -3.99 18.71
CA ASN A 127 5.66 -4.35 19.71
C ASN A 127 4.25 -4.54 19.11
N PHE A 128 3.91 -3.78 18.06
CA PHE A 128 2.67 -4.00 17.32
C PHE A 128 2.66 -5.39 16.67
N ILE A 129 3.72 -5.76 15.95
CA ILE A 129 3.84 -7.07 15.30
C ILE A 129 3.71 -8.20 16.32
N LYS A 130 4.46 -8.14 17.43
CA LYS A 130 4.42 -9.16 18.51
C LYS A 130 3.01 -9.28 19.12
N ARG A 131 2.32 -8.17 19.36
CA ARG A 131 0.96 -8.20 19.92
C ARG A 131 -0.05 -8.81 18.96
N VAL A 132 -0.04 -8.38 17.69
CA VAL A 132 -1.01 -8.81 16.68
C VAL A 132 -0.80 -10.27 16.27
N THR A 133 0.46 -10.72 16.19
CA THR A 133 0.76 -12.15 15.96
C THR A 133 0.32 -13.02 17.13
N LYS A 134 0.53 -12.59 18.37
CA LYS A 134 0.09 -13.32 19.58
C LYS A 134 -1.43 -13.51 19.66
N THR A 135 -2.23 -12.64 19.06
CA THR A 135 -3.70 -12.81 18.99
C THR A 135 -4.15 -13.74 17.86
N GLY A 136 -3.22 -14.26 17.04
CA GLY A 136 -3.50 -15.21 15.97
C GLY A 136 -3.69 -14.59 14.57
N TYR A 137 -3.53 -13.27 14.41
CA TYR A 137 -3.59 -12.66 13.09
C TYR A 137 -2.32 -12.94 12.29
N LYS A 138 -2.50 -13.15 10.98
CA LYS A 138 -1.40 -13.21 10.02
C LYS A 138 -0.82 -11.81 9.82
N VAL A 139 0.50 -11.69 9.92
CA VAL A 139 1.24 -10.45 9.69
C VAL A 139 2.24 -10.65 8.56
N ASN A 140 2.27 -9.72 7.61
CA ASN A 140 3.36 -9.56 6.66
C ASN A 140 4.19 -8.34 7.08
N ILE A 141 5.51 -8.48 7.09
CA ILE A 141 6.43 -7.35 7.27
C ILE A 141 6.82 -6.85 5.89
N MET A 142 6.79 -5.53 5.66
CA MET A 142 7.19 -4.91 4.40
C MET A 142 8.28 -3.88 4.63
N GLN A 143 9.40 -4.03 3.92
CA GLN A 143 10.45 -3.01 3.78
C GLN A 143 10.39 -2.35 2.41
N VAL A 144 10.52 -1.03 2.38
CA VAL A 144 10.78 -0.25 1.19
C VAL A 144 12.29 -0.09 1.02
N LEU A 145 12.85 -0.78 0.04
CA LEU A 145 14.25 -0.65 -0.33
C LEU A 145 14.50 0.76 -0.87
N GLN A 146 15.42 1.46 -0.21
CA GLN A 146 16.03 2.68 -0.73
C GLN A 146 17.18 2.29 -1.67
N GLU A 147 17.68 3.23 -2.46
CA GLU A 147 18.76 2.96 -3.41
C GLU A 147 20.05 2.55 -2.71
N GLU A 148 20.39 3.20 -1.61
CA GLU A 148 21.58 2.93 -0.82
C GLU A 148 21.46 1.66 0.03
N THR A 149 20.36 0.90 -0.08
CA THR A 149 20.17 -0.33 0.70
C THR A 149 21.09 -1.42 0.18
N THR A 150 21.98 -1.91 1.04
CA THR A 150 22.96 -2.96 0.73
C THR A 150 22.39 -4.37 0.91
N ARG A 151 23.07 -5.38 0.35
CA ARG A 151 22.68 -6.79 0.54
C ARG A 151 22.86 -7.24 1.99
N ASP A 152 23.88 -6.72 2.67
CA ASP A 152 24.14 -7.01 4.08
C ASP A 152 23.01 -6.48 4.96
N GLU A 153 22.56 -5.23 4.76
CA GLU A 153 21.40 -4.67 5.47
C GLU A 153 20.12 -5.49 5.23
N VAL A 154 19.91 -5.98 4.00
CA VAL A 154 18.77 -6.85 3.67
C VAL A 154 18.88 -8.18 4.39
N GLU A 155 20.05 -8.83 4.37
CA GLU A 155 20.27 -10.11 5.05
C GLU A 155 20.12 -9.99 6.56
N GLU A 156 20.70 -8.95 7.17
CA GLU A 156 20.52 -8.65 8.60
C GLU A 156 19.03 -8.46 8.94
N PHE A 157 18.28 -7.73 8.10
CA PHE A 157 16.87 -7.52 8.32
C PHE A 157 16.02 -8.79 8.16
N ILE A 158 16.36 -9.66 7.20
CA ILE A 158 15.74 -10.99 7.06
C ILE A 158 15.98 -11.81 8.33
N ASN A 159 17.23 -11.90 8.77
CA ASN A 159 17.62 -12.66 9.95
C ASN A 159 16.90 -12.13 11.20
N PHE A 160 16.87 -10.81 11.39
CA PHE A 160 16.11 -10.18 12.47
C PHE A 160 14.62 -10.55 12.41
N SER A 161 13.98 -10.42 11.24
CA SER A 161 12.55 -10.68 11.10
C SER A 161 12.18 -12.15 11.35
N VAL A 162 13.01 -13.08 10.89
CA VAL A 162 12.82 -14.52 11.13
C VAL A 162 13.06 -14.85 12.60
N ASN A 163 14.12 -14.34 13.22
CA ASN A 163 14.43 -14.64 14.62
C ASN A 163 13.42 -14.02 15.60
N GLU A 164 12.99 -12.77 15.37
CA GLU A 164 12.11 -12.06 16.29
C GLU A 164 10.63 -12.41 16.13
N PHE A 165 10.20 -12.77 14.91
CA PHE A 165 8.79 -12.93 14.59
C PHE A 165 8.44 -14.25 13.90
N ASN A 166 9.44 -15.03 13.47
CA ASN A 166 9.25 -16.17 12.57
C ASN A 166 8.52 -15.77 11.27
N ILE A 167 8.88 -14.62 10.70
CA ILE A 167 8.28 -14.07 9.47
C ILE A 167 9.38 -13.72 8.49
N HIS A 168 9.31 -14.29 7.28
CA HIS A 168 10.10 -13.81 6.15
C HIS A 168 9.52 -12.47 5.65
N PRO A 169 10.32 -11.39 5.64
CA PRO A 169 9.83 -10.09 5.21
C PRO A 169 9.61 -10.04 3.70
N LYS A 170 8.79 -9.09 3.29
CA LYS A 170 8.55 -8.73 1.90
C LYS A 170 9.26 -7.40 1.61
N PHE A 171 9.69 -7.26 0.38
CA PHE A 171 10.42 -6.10 -0.08
C PHE A 171 9.68 -5.45 -1.22
N GLN A 172 9.75 -4.13 -1.30
CA GLN A 172 9.34 -3.37 -2.48
C GLN A 172 10.35 -2.25 -2.69
N ARG A 173 10.62 -1.91 -3.95
CA ARG A 173 11.48 -0.76 -4.24
C ARG A 173 10.72 0.54 -4.03
N MET A 174 11.44 1.58 -3.61
CA MET A 174 10.90 2.93 -3.61
C MET A 174 10.38 3.29 -5.01
N ALA A 175 9.16 3.81 -5.06
CA ALA A 175 8.60 4.38 -6.27
C ALA A 175 8.96 5.87 -6.35
N PRO A 176 9.38 6.40 -7.52
CA PRO A 176 9.53 7.83 -7.75
C PRO A 176 8.15 8.48 -7.93
N SER A 177 7.35 8.45 -6.86
CA SER A 177 5.99 9.00 -6.80
C SER A 177 5.70 9.51 -5.39
N GLY A 178 4.67 10.34 -5.26
CA GLY A 178 4.38 11.06 -4.01
C GLY A 178 5.57 11.94 -3.61
N ARG A 179 6.05 11.79 -2.37
CA ARG A 179 7.21 12.56 -1.87
C ARG A 179 8.54 12.20 -2.55
N ALA A 180 8.64 11.03 -3.18
CA ALA A 180 9.83 10.62 -3.93
C ALA A 180 9.75 10.95 -5.43
N SER A 181 8.74 11.70 -5.89
CA SER A 181 8.52 12.00 -7.33
C SER A 181 9.67 12.69 -8.05
N GLY A 182 10.54 13.40 -7.32
CA GLY A 182 11.73 14.06 -7.88
C GLY A 182 13.04 13.29 -7.70
N ASN A 183 13.03 12.12 -7.06
CA ASN A 183 14.26 11.39 -6.78
C ASN A 183 14.70 10.59 -8.03
N LYS A 184 15.69 11.12 -8.74
CA LYS A 184 16.31 10.52 -9.94
C LYS A 184 17.31 9.42 -9.60
N GLU A 185 17.76 9.35 -8.36
CA GLU A 185 18.72 8.33 -7.91
C GLU A 185 18.02 6.95 -7.83
N VAL A 186 16.66 6.94 -7.74
CA VAL A 186 15.77 5.80 -8.02
C VAL A 186 15.85 5.33 -9.48
N ILE A 187 16.97 5.47 -10.21
CA ILE A 187 17.20 4.94 -11.58
C ILE A 187 18.35 3.89 -11.61
N ASN A 188 19.16 3.75 -10.54
CA ASN A 188 20.13 2.65 -10.41
C ASN A 188 19.53 1.44 -9.67
N ILE A 189 19.13 0.40 -10.40
CA ILE A 189 18.74 -0.89 -9.80
C ILE A 189 19.90 -1.88 -9.85
N ASP A 190 20.28 -2.38 -8.67
CA ASP A 190 20.90 -3.70 -8.56
C ASP A 190 19.84 -4.77 -8.83
N TYR A 191 19.78 -5.28 -10.07
CA TYR A 191 18.83 -6.32 -10.48
C TYR A 191 19.02 -7.62 -9.70
N ASP A 192 20.26 -7.87 -9.29
CA ASP A 192 20.63 -9.06 -8.53
C ASP A 192 20.09 -8.99 -7.10
N MET A 193 19.72 -7.82 -6.58
CA MET A 193 19.09 -7.68 -5.25
C MET A 193 17.74 -8.42 -5.20
N ASP A 194 16.95 -8.37 -6.29
CA ASP A 194 15.66 -9.07 -6.33
C ASP A 194 15.89 -10.60 -6.26
N GLU A 195 16.87 -11.10 -7.01
CA GLU A 195 17.26 -12.51 -7.01
C GLU A 195 17.88 -12.94 -5.67
N PHE A 196 18.72 -12.11 -5.08
CA PHE A 196 19.28 -12.32 -3.74
C PHE A 196 18.18 -12.50 -2.69
N ILE A 197 17.18 -11.61 -2.69
CA ILE A 197 16.02 -11.69 -1.79
C ILE A 197 15.21 -12.97 -2.03
N GLU A 198 14.96 -13.32 -3.30
CA GLU A 198 14.23 -14.54 -3.69
C GLU A 198 14.97 -15.80 -3.22
N ASN A 199 16.30 -15.86 -3.37
CA ASN A 199 17.15 -16.97 -2.95
C ASN A 199 17.20 -17.17 -1.41
N LYS A 200 16.87 -16.12 -0.64
CA LYS A 200 16.73 -16.19 0.83
C LYS A 200 15.31 -16.56 1.29
N GLY A 201 14.42 -16.93 0.37
CA GLY A 201 13.03 -17.33 0.67
C GLY A 201 12.07 -16.16 0.92
N CYS A 202 12.49 -14.95 0.59
CA CYS A 202 11.67 -13.74 0.69
C CYS A 202 11.08 -13.35 -0.68
N SER A 203 10.16 -12.38 -0.69
CA SER A 203 9.60 -11.86 -1.95
C SER A 203 9.94 -10.39 -2.15
N CYS A 204 10.44 -10.03 -3.33
CA CYS A 204 10.60 -8.64 -3.75
C CYS A 204 9.56 -8.28 -4.82
N ARG A 205 8.77 -7.23 -4.57
CA ARG A 205 7.95 -6.60 -5.62
C ARG A 205 8.87 -5.72 -6.47
N GLY A 206 9.56 -6.37 -7.39
CA GLY A 206 10.59 -5.77 -8.25
C GLY A 206 10.28 -5.82 -9.74
N VAL A 207 11.35 -5.87 -10.54
CA VAL A 207 11.33 -5.52 -11.98
C VAL A 207 10.66 -6.57 -12.86
N LYS A 208 10.65 -7.83 -12.42
CA LYS A 208 10.17 -8.98 -13.21
C LYS A 208 8.64 -9.01 -13.44
N TYR A 209 7.86 -8.20 -12.71
CA TYR A 209 6.39 -8.25 -12.77
C TYR A 209 5.80 -7.26 -13.77
N LYS A 210 5.29 -7.75 -14.90
CA LYS A 210 4.52 -6.94 -15.85
C LYS A 210 3.12 -6.65 -15.29
N CYS A 211 2.83 -5.38 -15.03
CA CYS A 211 1.51 -4.95 -14.58
C CYS A 211 0.53 -4.86 -15.76
N THR A 212 -0.67 -5.42 -15.58
CA THR A 212 -1.75 -5.40 -16.58
C THR A 212 -2.73 -4.25 -16.39
N THR A 213 -2.56 -3.42 -15.35
CA THR A 213 -3.41 -2.24 -15.11
C THR A 213 -3.39 -1.27 -16.28
N PRO A 214 -2.24 -0.90 -16.88
CA PRO A 214 -2.20 0.01 -18.03
C PRO A 214 -2.98 -0.51 -19.26
N GLU A 215 -3.14 -1.83 -19.38
CA GLU A 215 -3.91 -2.44 -20.48
C GLU A 215 -5.44 -2.45 -20.20
N GLY A 216 -5.89 -2.02 -19.01
CA GLY A 216 -7.29 -2.10 -18.59
C GLY A 216 -7.77 -3.52 -18.22
N LYS A 217 -6.83 -4.49 -18.16
CA LYS A 217 -7.12 -5.92 -17.95
C LYS A 217 -7.01 -6.38 -16.50
N SER A 218 -6.51 -5.52 -15.61
CA SER A 218 -6.40 -5.83 -14.18
C SER A 218 -7.76 -6.10 -13.52
N THR A 219 -7.83 -7.07 -12.63
CA THR A 219 -8.99 -7.29 -11.73
C THR A 219 -8.90 -6.46 -10.45
N GLN A 220 -7.81 -5.70 -10.28
CA GLN A 220 -7.60 -4.78 -9.18
C GLN A 220 -7.86 -3.33 -9.60
N ILE A 221 -8.40 -2.55 -8.67
CA ILE A 221 -8.57 -1.09 -8.79
C ILE A 221 -8.40 -0.42 -7.42
N GLY A 222 -8.19 0.90 -7.41
CA GLY A 222 -8.11 1.68 -6.19
C GLY A 222 -9.25 2.67 -6.03
N ILE A 223 -9.52 3.04 -4.78
CA ILE A 223 -10.40 4.14 -4.40
C ILE A 223 -9.60 5.05 -3.47
N ASP A 224 -9.51 6.34 -3.80
CA ASP A 224 -8.81 7.30 -2.94
C ASP A 224 -9.69 7.81 -1.79
N GLN A 225 -9.11 8.62 -0.90
CA GLN A 225 -9.79 9.17 0.28
C GLN A 225 -10.96 10.12 -0.06
N HIS A 226 -11.09 10.58 -1.30
CA HIS A 226 -12.19 11.41 -1.78
C HIS A 226 -13.23 10.60 -2.56
N GLY A 227 -13.06 9.28 -2.66
CA GLY A 227 -13.95 8.40 -3.41
C GLY A 227 -13.68 8.40 -4.93
N ASN A 228 -12.55 8.94 -5.39
CA ASN A 228 -12.18 8.84 -6.79
C ASN A 228 -11.69 7.43 -7.10
N ILE A 229 -12.05 6.96 -8.29
CA ILE A 229 -11.54 5.71 -8.83
C ILE A 229 -10.15 5.94 -9.42
N ILE A 230 -9.17 5.20 -8.94
CA ILE A 230 -7.77 5.25 -9.39
C ILE A 230 -7.32 3.87 -9.87
N PRO A 231 -6.38 3.76 -10.82
CA PRO A 231 -5.90 2.46 -11.29
C PRO A 231 -5.24 1.64 -10.18
N CYS A 232 -4.43 2.32 -9.37
CA CYS A 232 -3.77 1.81 -8.17
C CYS A 232 -3.18 3.00 -7.38
N PRO A 233 -2.71 2.81 -6.14
CA PRO A 233 -2.07 3.87 -5.36
C PRO A 233 -0.88 4.55 -6.06
N LEU A 234 -0.12 3.82 -6.88
CA LEU A 234 1.04 4.36 -7.60
C LEU A 234 0.66 5.38 -8.68
N LEU A 235 -0.46 5.11 -9.35
CA LEU A 235 -1.01 5.93 -10.41
C LEU A 235 -2.16 6.81 -9.90
N GLY A 236 -2.13 7.13 -8.60
CA GLY A 236 -3.19 7.87 -7.91
C GLY A 236 -3.45 9.26 -8.50
N LYS A 237 -2.53 9.84 -9.26
CA LYS A 237 -2.74 11.09 -9.99
C LYS A 237 -3.82 10.99 -11.09
N TYR A 238 -4.04 9.80 -11.66
CA TYR A 238 -5.07 9.58 -12.67
C TYR A 238 -6.38 9.17 -12.02
N LYS A 239 -7.45 9.91 -12.32
CA LYS A 239 -8.79 9.65 -11.82
C LYS A 239 -9.71 9.23 -12.96
N PHE A 240 -10.53 8.22 -12.72
CA PHE A 240 -11.43 7.61 -13.70
C PHE A 240 -12.88 7.61 -13.20
N GLY A 241 -13.34 8.76 -12.70
CA GLY A 241 -14.64 8.91 -12.05
C GLY A 241 -14.58 8.70 -10.54
N THR A 242 -15.74 8.49 -9.93
CA THR A 242 -15.92 8.34 -8.49
C THR A 242 -16.81 7.14 -8.18
N ILE A 243 -16.91 6.77 -6.91
CA ILE A 243 -17.84 5.72 -6.48
C ILE A 243 -19.31 6.05 -6.79
N PHE A 244 -19.66 7.33 -6.92
CA PHE A 244 -21.03 7.79 -7.18
C PHE A 244 -21.45 7.60 -8.64
N ASN A 245 -20.51 7.73 -9.58
CA ASN A 245 -20.75 7.58 -11.02
C ASN A 245 -20.01 6.37 -11.64
N PHE A 246 -19.72 5.36 -10.82
CA PHE A 246 -18.96 4.19 -11.21
C PHE A 246 -19.56 3.46 -12.41
N ASN A 247 -18.74 3.23 -13.44
CA ASN A 247 -19.05 2.42 -14.62
C ASN A 247 -17.81 1.63 -15.04
N GLU A 248 -17.77 0.34 -14.71
CA GLU A 248 -16.58 -0.51 -14.92
C GLU A 248 -16.11 -0.52 -16.38
N PHE A 249 -17.04 -0.62 -17.34
CA PHE A 249 -16.71 -0.67 -18.76
C PHE A 249 -16.01 0.61 -19.23
N LYS A 250 -16.58 1.78 -18.92
CA LYS A 250 -15.98 3.08 -19.25
C LYS A 250 -14.63 3.27 -18.56
N ILE A 251 -14.52 2.88 -17.29
CA ILE A 251 -13.28 2.97 -16.52
C ILE A 251 -12.17 2.16 -17.19
N ARG A 252 -12.44 0.90 -17.57
CA ARG A 252 -11.45 0.02 -18.23
C ARG A 252 -10.97 0.59 -19.56
N GLN A 253 -11.89 1.09 -20.38
CA GLN A 253 -11.55 1.71 -21.66
C GLN A 253 -10.68 2.95 -21.48
N GLU A 254 -11.05 3.84 -20.56
CA GLU A 254 -10.28 5.07 -20.29
C GLU A 254 -8.90 4.77 -19.70
N ILE A 255 -8.78 3.78 -18.82
CA ILE A 255 -7.49 3.31 -18.30
C ILE A 255 -6.60 2.82 -19.46
N SER A 256 -7.13 1.92 -20.30
CA SER A 256 -6.41 1.36 -21.45
C SER A 256 -5.95 2.45 -22.43
N ARG A 257 -6.78 3.48 -22.63
CA ARG A 257 -6.49 4.61 -23.51
C ARG A 257 -5.46 5.58 -22.93
N LYS A 258 -5.65 6.04 -21.69
CA LYS A 258 -4.81 7.08 -21.06
C LYS A 258 -3.47 6.56 -20.54
N LEU A 259 -3.39 5.28 -20.22
CA LEU A 259 -2.17 4.65 -19.71
C LEU A 259 -1.49 3.77 -20.77
N LYS A 260 -1.88 3.89 -22.04
CA LYS A 260 -1.26 3.15 -23.13
C LYS A 260 0.25 3.46 -23.16
N GLY A 261 1.08 2.42 -23.11
CA GLY A 261 2.54 2.57 -23.09
C GLY A 261 3.13 2.89 -21.71
N CYS A 262 2.32 3.19 -20.69
CA CYS A 262 2.82 3.30 -19.32
C CYS A 262 3.24 1.91 -18.82
N THR A 263 4.45 1.84 -18.26
CA THR A 263 4.92 0.68 -17.50
C THR A 263 5.21 1.10 -16.06
N CYS A 264 5.03 0.18 -15.12
CA CYS A 264 5.49 0.32 -13.74
C CYS A 264 6.69 -0.60 -13.46
N CYS A 265 7.26 -1.21 -14.50
CA CYS A 265 8.47 -2.03 -14.44
C CYS A 265 9.68 -1.12 -14.62
N TYR A 266 10.64 -1.22 -13.71
CA TYR A 266 11.89 -0.47 -13.77
C TYR A 266 12.82 -0.91 -14.93
N PRO A 267 13.77 -0.09 -15.43
CA PRO A 267 13.98 1.35 -15.20
C PRO A 267 13.07 2.19 -16.09
N ASP A 268 12.46 1.54 -17.08
CA ASP A 268 11.64 2.17 -18.10
C ASP A 268 10.30 2.70 -17.57
N GLY A 269 9.89 2.26 -16.39
CA GLY A 269 8.52 2.34 -15.92
C GLY A 269 8.33 3.11 -14.63
N TYR A 270 8.48 4.42 -14.76
CA TYR A 270 7.44 5.38 -14.39
C TYR A 270 7.20 6.40 -15.52
N LYS A 271 7.45 6.02 -16.80
CA LYS A 271 7.14 6.84 -17.98
C LYS A 271 5.62 6.98 -18.16
N GLY A 272 5.02 7.85 -17.37
CA GLY A 272 4.28 8.94 -17.98
C GLY A 272 5.23 10.12 -17.94
N GLU A 273 5.66 10.66 -19.08
CA GLU A 273 6.22 12.03 -19.13
C GLU A 273 5.33 12.91 -18.22
N VAL A 274 5.83 13.67 -17.23
CA VAL A 274 7.05 14.50 -17.20
C VAL A 274 7.19 15.32 -18.48
N SER A 275 6.11 15.96 -18.88
CA SER A 275 6.16 17.30 -19.46
C SER A 275 5.49 18.24 -18.46
N PHE A 276 6.29 19.05 -17.76
CA PHE A 276 5.79 20.29 -17.18
C PHE A 276 5.42 21.20 -18.35
N GLY A 277 4.20 21.07 -18.86
CA GLY A 277 3.58 22.08 -19.68
C GLY A 277 2.91 23.07 -18.74
N HIS A 278 3.54 24.21 -18.50
CA HIS A 278 2.81 25.40 -18.09
C HIS A 278 1.73 25.67 -19.13
N ILE A 279 0.46 25.59 -18.72
CA ILE A 279 -0.64 26.42 -19.22
C ILE A 279 -1.54 26.74 -18.01
#